data_AF-A0A9P1H3K4-F1
#
_entry.id   AF-A0A9P1H3K4-F1
#
_cell.length_a   1.000
_cell.length_b   1.000
_cell.length_c   1.000
_cell.angle_alpha   90.00
_cell.angle_beta   90.00
_cell.angle_gamma   90.00
#
_symmetry.space_group_name_H-M   'P 1'
#
loop_
_entity.id
_entity.type
_entity.pdbx_description
1 polymer ?
#
loop_
_entity_poly.entity_id
_entity_poly.type
_entity_poly.pdbx_seq_one_letter_code
_entity_poly.pdbx_strand_id
1 'polypeptide(L)'
;MGRRAFDKHFNEARHVYGLRCLGITNTTLFRDISHIDEALRLWERIQKEEKRNKVDEGTVVQMEDAEGNVMPEKVYYDLQKQGLL
;
A
#
# COMPACT_ATOMS: atom_id res chain seq x y z
N MET A 1 -33.74 -1.83 -15.17
CA MET A 1 -32.85 -0.93 -14.40
C MET A 1 -33.16 -1.12 -12.93
N GLY A 2 -32.19 -1.49 -12.11
CA GLY A 2 -32.42 -1.72 -10.67
C GLY A 2 -31.11 -1.80 -9.92
N ARG A 3 -31.14 -1.52 -8.61
CA ARG A 3 -29.95 -1.54 -7.72
C ARG A 3 -29.10 -2.80 -7.91
N ARG A 4 -29.73 -3.97 -7.98
CA ARG A 4 -29.04 -5.26 -8.18
C ARG A 4 -28.19 -5.34 -9.45
N ALA A 5 -28.57 -4.66 -10.53
CA ALA A 5 -27.78 -4.64 -11.76
C ALA A 5 -26.59 -3.67 -11.62
N PHE A 6 -26.81 -2.55 -10.92
CA PHE A 6 -25.75 -1.59 -10.59
C PHE A 6 -24.70 -2.20 -9.65
N ASP A 7 -25.13 -2.96 -8.64
CA ASP A 7 -24.22 -3.70 -7.74
C ASP A 7 -23.38 -4.76 -8.47
N LYS A 8 -23.91 -5.31 -9.57
CA LYS A 8 -23.18 -6.25 -10.43
C LYS A 8 -22.14 -5.56 -11.30
N HIS A 9 -22.43 -4.34 -11.78
CA HIS A 9 -21.52 -3.56 -12.63
C HIS A 9 -20.13 -3.39 -12.00
N PHE A 10 -20.03 -3.24 -10.68
CA PHE A 10 -18.74 -3.11 -10.00
C PHE A 10 -17.83 -4.34 -10.10
N ASN A 11 -18.40 -5.53 -10.39
CA ASN A 11 -17.63 -6.75 -10.63
C ASN A 11 -17.47 -7.05 -12.12
N GLU A 12 -18.04 -6.24 -13.01
CA GLU A 12 -17.89 -6.45 -14.45
C GLU A 12 -16.48 -6.09 -14.91
N ALA A 13 -16.01 -6.81 -15.93
CA ALA A 13 -14.67 -6.62 -16.49
C ALA A 13 -14.42 -5.17 -16.93
N ARG A 14 -15.46 -4.45 -17.39
CA ARG A 14 -15.34 -3.05 -17.80
C ARG A 14 -14.98 -2.13 -16.63
N HIS A 15 -15.63 -2.29 -15.48
CA HIS A 15 -15.34 -1.48 -14.29
C HIS A 15 -13.95 -1.81 -13.72
N VAL A 16 -13.65 -3.11 -13.61
CA VAL A 16 -12.33 -3.61 -13.16
C VAL A 16 -11.21 -3.11 -14.08
N TYR A 17 -11.42 -3.14 -15.40
CA TYR A 17 -10.45 -2.62 -16.36
C TYR A 17 -10.27 -1.11 -16.24
N GLY A 18 -11.34 -0.35 -16.05
CA GLY A 18 -11.27 1.10 -15.80
C GLY A 18 -10.43 1.44 -14.57
N LEU A 19 -10.67 0.73 -13.45
CA LEU A 19 -9.86 0.88 -12.23
C LEU A 19 -8.39 0.52 -12.46
N ARG A 20 -8.11 -0.55 -13.20
CA ARG A 20 -6.74 -0.95 -13.56
C ARG A 20 -6.02 0.09 -14.40
N CYS A 21 -6.70 0.74 -15.34
CA CYS A 21 -6.12 1.84 -16.13
C CYS A 21 -5.76 3.06 -15.27
N LEU A 22 -6.43 3.25 -14.13
CA LEU A 22 -6.11 4.29 -13.15
C LEU A 22 -4.97 3.88 -12.18
N GLY A 23 -4.43 2.67 -12.31
CA GLY A 23 -3.38 2.16 -11.42
C GLY A 23 -3.90 1.57 -10.10
N ILE A 24 -5.22 1.42 -9.96
CA ILE A 24 -5.83 0.83 -8.77
C ILE A 24 -5.78 -0.69 -8.91
N THR A 25 -5.04 -1.35 -8.02
CA THR A 25 -4.86 -2.81 -8.05
C THR A 25 -5.94 -3.56 -7.29
N ASN A 26 -6.51 -2.94 -6.25
CA ASN A 26 -7.52 -3.56 -5.39
C ASN A 26 -8.92 -3.09 -5.79
N THR A 27 -9.65 -3.86 -6.61
CA THR A 27 -10.98 -3.45 -7.09
C THR A 27 -12.11 -3.73 -6.12
N THR A 28 -11.92 -4.57 -5.10
CA THR A 28 -12.99 -4.91 -4.15
C THR A 28 -13.31 -3.76 -3.20
N LEU A 29 -12.32 -2.93 -2.88
CA LEU A 29 -12.47 -1.72 -2.06
C LEU A 29 -13.25 -0.59 -2.76
N PHE A 30 -13.44 -0.68 -4.08
CA PHE A 30 -14.07 0.36 -4.90
C PHE A 30 -15.48 -0.01 -5.36
N ARG A 31 -16.09 -1.02 -4.72
CA ARG A 31 -17.37 -1.62 -5.13
C ARG A 31 -18.60 -0.71 -5.01
N ASP A 32 -18.46 0.50 -4.48
CA ASP A 32 -19.56 1.49 -4.44
C ASP A 32 -19.14 2.84 -5.06
N ILE A 33 -17.96 2.89 -5.68
CA ILE A 33 -17.39 4.15 -6.19
C ILE A 33 -17.74 4.31 -7.65
N SER A 34 -18.56 5.32 -7.91
CA SER A 34 -19.08 5.61 -9.25
C SER A 34 -18.28 6.69 -9.96
N HIS A 35 -17.67 7.61 -9.20
CA HIS A 35 -16.93 8.76 -9.73
C HIS A 35 -15.42 8.50 -9.72
N ILE A 36 -14.75 8.87 -10.82
CA ILE A 36 -13.31 8.70 -10.98
C ILE A 36 -12.53 9.53 -9.94
N ASP A 37 -12.97 10.77 -9.67
CA ASP A 37 -12.32 11.65 -8.68
C ASP A 37 -12.30 11.02 -7.28
N GLU A 38 -13.41 10.41 -6.88
CA GLU A 38 -13.53 9.74 -5.59
C GLU A 38 -12.63 8.49 -5.51
N ALA A 39 -12.55 7.73 -6.60
CA ALA A 39 -11.64 6.59 -6.69
C ALA A 39 -10.17 7.02 -6.54
N LEU A 40 -9.77 8.10 -7.21
CA LEU A 40 -8.41 8.63 -7.11
C LEU A 40 -8.08 9.10 -5.68
N ARG A 41 -8.98 9.89 -5.06
CA ARG A 41 -8.79 10.35 -3.68
C ARG A 41 -8.68 9.22 -2.66
N LEU A 42 -9.52 8.19 -2.80
CA LEU A 42 -9.45 7.03 -1.92
C LEU A 42 -8.14 6.26 -2.14
N TRP A 43 -7.73 6.08 -3.39
CA TRP A 43 -6.48 5.40 -3.73
C TRP A 43 -5.26 6.13 -3.15
N GLU A 44 -5.19 7.44 -3.29
CA GLU A 44 -4.12 8.25 -2.68
C GLU A 44 -4.06 8.10 -1.17
N ARG A 45 -5.22 8.07 -0.50
CA ARG A 45 -5.29 7.86 0.94
C ARG A 45 -4.78 6.48 1.35
N ILE A 46 -5.22 5.43 0.66
CA ILE A 46 -4.77 4.05 0.91
C ILE A 46 -3.26 3.92 0.70
N GLN A 47 -2.73 4.49 -0.39
CA GLN A 47 -1.29 4.48 -0.66
C GLN A 47 -0.48 5.21 0.41
N LYS A 48 -1.00 6.33 0.92
CA LYS A 48 -0.37 7.09 2.02
C LYS A 48 -0.38 6.30 3.33
N GLU A 49 -1.48 5.63 3.66
CA GLU A 49 -1.58 4.78 4.85
C GLU A 49 -0.67 3.55 4.72
N GLU A 50 -0.64 2.88 3.57
CA GLU A 50 0.25 1.73 3.34
C GLU A 50 1.72 2.13 3.42
N LYS A 51 2.10 3.27 2.81
CA LYS A 51 3.46 3.80 2.92
C LYS A 51 3.82 4.13 4.37
N ARG A 52 2.88 4.72 5.12
CA ARG A 52 3.09 5.04 6.54
C ARG A 52 3.31 3.76 7.37
N ASN A 53 2.46 2.75 7.20
CA ASN A 53 2.61 1.47 7.90
C ASN A 53 3.92 0.76 7.54
N LYS A 54 4.30 0.74 6.26
CA LYS A 54 5.59 0.16 5.82
C LYS A 54 6.81 0.86 6.41
N VAL A 55 6.75 2.19 6.57
CA VAL A 55 7.84 2.98 7.18
C VAL A 55 7.95 2.68 8.68
N ASP A 56 6.81 2.54 9.35
CA ASP A 56 6.74 2.23 10.77
C ASP A 56 7.33 0.84 11.06
N GLU A 57 6.89 -0.20 10.34
CA GLU A 57 7.39 -1.58 10.53
C GLU A 57 8.91 -1.73 10.30
N GLY A 58 9.51 -0.95 9.40
CA GLY A 58 10.95 -1.01 9.12
C GLY A 58 11.83 -0.26 10.12
N THR A 59 11.26 0.60 10.95
CA THR A 59 11.98 1.51 11.86
C THR A 59 11.92 1.05 13.32
N VAL A 60 10.97 0.17 13.66
CA VAL A 60 10.69 -0.21 15.06
C VAL A 60 11.80 -1.06 15.69
N VAL A 61 12.53 -1.88 14.93
CA VAL A 61 13.62 -2.70 15.48
C VAL A 61 14.96 -1.96 15.35
N GLN A 62 15.44 -1.47 16.48
CA GLN A 62 16.73 -0.83 16.64
C GLN A 62 17.72 -1.85 17.22
N MET A 63 18.85 -2.02 16.54
CA MET A 63 19.95 -2.90 16.94
C MET A 63 21.12 -2.03 17.40
N GLU A 64 21.80 -2.46 18.47
CA GLU A 64 23.02 -1.84 18.98
C GLU A 64 24.23 -2.63 18.49
N ASP A 65 25.24 -1.95 17.97
CA ASP A 65 26.53 -2.56 17.62
C ASP A 65 27.45 -2.72 18.85
N ALA A 66 28.63 -3.31 18.65
CA ALA A 66 29.60 -3.51 19.73
C ALA A 66 30.21 -2.19 20.26
N GLU A 67 30.03 -1.08 19.55
CA GLU A 67 30.50 0.26 19.93
C GLU A 67 29.38 1.10 20.59
N GLY A 68 28.16 0.57 20.70
CA GLY A 68 27.01 1.26 21.30
C GLY A 68 26.22 2.14 20.35
N ASN A 69 26.45 2.06 19.03
CA ASN A 69 25.67 2.81 18.04
C ASN A 69 24.35 2.11 17.75
N VAL A 70 23.26 2.87 17.80
CA VAL A 70 21.91 2.37 17.55
C VAL A 70 21.53 2.61 16.10
N MET A 71 21.17 1.54 15.39
CA MET A 71 20.79 1.60 13.97
C MET A 71 19.60 0.67 13.65
N PRO A 72 18.83 0.96 12.59
CA PRO A 72 17.73 0.09 12.19
C PRO A 72 18.21 -1.32 11.82
N GLU A 73 17.41 -2.34 12.12
CA GLU A 73 17.73 -3.76 11.88
C GLU A 73 18.26 -4.05 10.46
N LYS A 74 17.66 -3.43 9.43
CA LYS A 74 18.10 -3.57 8.04
C LYS A 74 19.53 -3.08 7.82
N VAL A 75 19.86 -1.92 8.39
CA VAL A 75 21.19 -1.31 8.28
C VAL A 75 22.20 -2.17 9.04
N TYR A 76 21.82 -2.67 10.22
CA TYR A 76 22.66 -3.60 10.99
C TYR A 76 22.99 -4.86 10.17
N TYR A 77 22.00 -5.55 9.61
CA TYR A 77 22.27 -6.75 8.81
C TYR A 77 23.02 -6.47 7.51
N ASP A 78 22.79 -5.33 6.87
CA ASP A 78 23.51 -4.95 5.65
C ASP A 78 24.98 -4.63 5.94
N LEU A 79 25.27 -3.93 7.04
CA LEU A 79 26.65 -3.67 7.48
C LEU A 79 27.35 -4.95 7.96
N GLN A 80 26.64 -5.84 8.67
CA GLN A 80 27.17 -7.13 9.10
C GLN A 80 27.54 -8.01 7.89
N LYS A 81 26.69 -8.04 6.86
CA LYS A 81 26.99 -8.76 5.60
C LYS A 81 28.16 -8.15 4.82
N GLN A 82 28.36 -6.84 4.94
CA GLN A 82 29.50 -6.14 4.35
C GLN A 82 30.78 -6.28 5.19
N GLY A 83 30.70 -6.83 6.41
CA GLY A 83 31.83 -6.98 7.34
C GLY A 83 32.26 -5.65 7.98
N LEU A 84 31.34 -4.71 8.12
CA LEU A 84 31.55 -3.35 8.65
C LEU A 84 31.05 -3.17 10.10
N LEU A 85 30.62 -4.27 10.74
CA LEU A 85 30.19 -4.37 12.14
C LEU A 85 30.95 -5.48 12.87
#